data_AF-A0A7H0H2C2-F1
#
_entry.id   AF-A0A7H0H2C2-F1
#
_cell.length_a   1.000
_cell.length_b   1.000
_cell.length_c   1.000
_cell.angle_alpha   90.00
_cell.angle_beta   90.00
_cell.angle_gamma   90.00
#
_symmetry.space_group_name_H-M   'P 1'
#
loop_
_entity.id
_entity.type
_entity.pdbx_description
1 polymer ?
#
loop_
_entity_poly.entity_id
_entity_poly.type
_entity_poly.pdbx_seq_one_letter_code
_entity_poly.pdbx_strand_id
1 'polypeptide(L)'
;MMTIAELAERMVARALPHMEDGAARILRDDLDAGEFEVAAITALEGAPLAMDFSDVRNLGLLAASFETPDREIALRAIARHKARSAA
;
A
#
# COMPACT_ATOMS: atom_id res chain seq x y z
N MET A 1 -9.90 1.03 15.64
CA MET A 1 -10.00 0.73 14.20
C MET A 1 -8.92 1.56 13.54
N MET A 2 -8.03 0.94 12.76
CA MET A 2 -6.92 1.67 12.11
C MET A 2 -7.48 2.54 10.98
N THR A 3 -6.98 3.77 10.87
CA THR A 3 -7.30 4.71 9.79
C THR A 3 -6.44 4.44 8.55
N ILE A 4 -6.82 5.00 7.40
CA ILE A 4 -6.01 4.86 6.19
C ILE A 4 -4.65 5.55 6.33
N ALA A 5 -4.58 6.69 7.04
CA ALA A 5 -3.33 7.40 7.31
C ALA A 5 -2.35 6.53 8.13
N GLU A 6 -2.82 5.97 9.26
CA GLU A 6 -2.00 5.07 10.09
C GLU A 6 -1.53 3.83 9.32
N LEU A 7 -2.39 3.28 8.45
CA LEU A 7 -2.02 2.16 7.61
C LEU A 7 -0.95 2.55 6.58
N ALA A 8 -1.14 3.68 5.88
CA ALA A 8 -0.23 4.17 4.87
C ALA A 8 1.15 4.45 5.46
N GLU A 9 1.24 5.19 6.57
CA GLU A 9 2.52 5.46 7.26
C GLU A 9 3.27 4.17 7.60
N ARG A 10 2.56 3.17 8.15
CA ARG A 10 3.16 1.88 8.49
C ARG A 10 3.64 1.12 7.26
N MET A 11 2.84 1.07 6.20
CA MET A 11 3.20 0.38 4.96
C MET A 11 4.37 1.07 4.28
N VAL A 12 4.36 2.41 4.19
CA VAL A 12 5.47 3.19 3.62
C VAL A 12 6.77 2.96 4.40
N ALA A 13 6.74 3.03 5.73
CA ALA A 13 7.93 2.78 6.55
C ALA A 13 8.54 1.38 6.31
N ARG A 14 7.71 0.36 6.04
CA ARG A 14 8.16 -0.99 5.68
C ARG A 14 8.65 -1.08 4.25
N ALA A 15 8.05 -0.37 3.30
CA ALA A 15 8.39 -0.44 1.89
C ALA A 15 9.72 0.26 1.56
N LEU A 16 9.95 1.45 2.14
CA LEU A 16 11.07 2.32 1.79
C LEU A 16 12.45 1.66 1.80
N PRO A 17 12.83 0.79 2.77
CA PRO A 17 14.11 0.11 2.76
C PRO A 17 14.33 -0.87 1.59
N HIS A 18 13.28 -1.23 0.86
CA HIS A 18 13.29 -2.22 -0.22
C HIS A 18 13.06 -1.59 -1.60
N MET A 19 12.97 -0.27 -1.68
CA MET A 19 12.67 0.46 -2.91
C MET A 19 13.90 1.21 -3.44
N GLU A 20 13.96 1.38 -4.76
CA GLU A 20 14.95 2.26 -5.40
C GLU A 20 14.67 3.72 -5.06
N ASP A 21 15.73 4.55 -5.01
CA ASP A 21 15.68 5.95 -4.54
C ASP A 21 14.59 6.80 -5.24
N GLY A 22 14.38 6.60 -6.55
CA GLY A 22 13.36 7.32 -7.31
C GLY A 22 11.93 6.96 -6.92
N ALA A 23 11.65 5.67 -6.72
CA ALA A 23 10.34 5.19 -6.31
C ALA A 23 10.07 5.49 -4.83
N ALA A 24 11.11 5.39 -3.99
CA ALA A 24 11.05 5.76 -2.58
C ALA A 24 10.75 7.25 -2.40
N ARG A 25 11.26 8.13 -3.28
CA ARG A 25 10.94 9.56 -3.26
C ARG A 25 9.47 9.81 -3.55
N ILE A 26 8.95 9.24 -4.65
CA ILE A 26 7.54 9.38 -5.02
C ILE A 26 6.63 8.92 -3.87
N LEU A 27 6.95 7.76 -3.27
CA LEU A 27 6.16 7.23 -2.16
C LEU A 27 6.15 8.15 -0.93
N ARG A 28 7.26 8.84 -0.63
CA ARG A 28 7.32 9.84 0.45
C ARG A 28 6.53 11.08 0.08
N ASP A 29 6.65 11.56 -1.15
CA ASP A 29 5.93 12.73 -1.64
C ASP A 29 4.40 12.49 -1.58
N ASP A 30 3.93 11.30 -1.95
CA ASP A 30 2.51 10.90 -1.83
C ASP A 30 2.05 10.91 -0.37
N LEU A 31 2.86 10.37 0.55
CA LEU A 31 2.56 10.36 1.98
C LEU A 31 2.51 11.78 2.57
N ASP A 32 3.47 12.63 2.22
CA ASP A 32 3.56 14.02 2.69
C ASP A 32 2.44 14.91 2.12
N ALA A 33 1.92 14.58 0.93
CA ALA A 33 0.76 15.23 0.34
C ALA A 33 -0.57 14.80 0.98
N GLY A 34 -0.56 13.78 1.85
CA GLY A 34 -1.77 13.21 2.45
C GLY A 34 -2.54 12.27 1.53
N GLU A 35 -1.93 11.81 0.44
CA GLU A 35 -2.50 10.86 -0.52
C GLU A 35 -2.38 9.42 0.01
N PHE A 36 -3.00 9.17 1.17
CA PHE A 36 -2.78 7.94 1.95
C PHE A 36 -3.23 6.66 1.22
N GLU A 37 -4.31 6.73 0.43
CA GLU A 37 -4.78 5.59 -0.37
C GLU A 37 -3.72 5.19 -1.40
N VAL A 38 -3.25 6.17 -2.17
CA VAL A 38 -2.20 6.00 -3.19
C VAL A 38 -0.90 5.51 -2.54
N ALA A 39 -0.46 6.14 -1.46
CA ALA A 39 0.76 5.76 -0.75
C ALA A 39 0.70 4.29 -0.25
N ALA A 40 -0.42 3.86 0.32
CA ALA A 40 -0.58 2.48 0.78
C ALA A 40 -0.57 1.47 -0.39
N ILE A 41 -1.21 1.80 -1.51
CA ILE A 41 -1.21 0.98 -2.72
C ILE A 41 0.21 0.88 -3.30
N THR A 42 0.88 2.01 -3.50
CA THR A 42 2.24 2.09 -4.04
C THR A 42 3.24 1.36 -3.15
N ALA A 43 3.11 1.44 -1.83
CA ALA A 43 3.93 0.69 -0.89
C ALA A 43 3.76 -0.84 -1.07
N LEU A 44 2.51 -1.31 -1.24
CA LEU A 44 2.23 -2.73 -1.50
C LEU A 44 2.80 -3.19 -2.85
N GLU A 45 2.71 -2.37 -3.89
CA GLU A 45 3.20 -2.72 -5.22
C GLU A 45 4.72 -2.69 -5.32
N GLY A 46 5.36 -1.70 -4.68
CA GLY A 46 6.80 -1.52 -4.70
C GLY A 46 7.54 -2.55 -3.86
N ALA A 47 7.00 -2.91 -2.69
CA ALA A 47 7.64 -3.84 -1.76
C ALA A 47 6.65 -4.90 -1.21
N PRO A 48 6.04 -5.74 -2.07
CA PRO A 48 4.99 -6.66 -1.66
C PRO A 48 5.45 -7.69 -0.63
N LEU A 49 6.74 -8.08 -0.64
CA LEU A 49 7.31 -9.05 0.30
C LEU A 49 7.60 -8.44 1.68
N ALA A 50 7.61 -7.11 1.80
CA ALA A 50 7.81 -6.41 3.06
C ALA A 50 6.49 -6.22 3.84
N MET A 51 5.35 -6.43 3.17
CA MET A 51 4.01 -6.29 3.75
C MET A 51 3.58 -7.58 4.41
N ASP A 52 3.08 -7.46 5.64
CA ASP A 52 2.52 -8.61 6.35
C ASP A 52 1.04 -8.83 5.99
N PHE A 53 0.51 -9.97 6.42
CA PHE A 53 -0.89 -10.31 6.18
C PHE A 53 -1.88 -9.29 6.78
N SER A 54 -1.52 -8.65 7.90
CA SER A 54 -2.38 -7.64 8.53
C SER A 54 -2.44 -6.37 7.71
N ASP A 55 -1.33 -5.92 7.11
CA ASP A 55 -1.27 -4.76 6.22
C ASP A 55 -2.23 -4.95 5.04
N VAL A 56 -2.08 -6.09 4.34
CA VAL A 56 -2.88 -6.41 3.14
C VAL A 56 -4.36 -6.59 3.49
N ARG A 57 -4.67 -7.21 4.63
CA ARG A 57 -6.05 -7.36 5.11
C ARG A 57 -6.67 -6.00 5.43
N ASN A 58 -5.96 -5.14 6.16
CA ASN A 58 -6.46 -3.81 6.53
C ASN A 58 -6.67 -2.95 5.28
N LEU A 59 -5.74 -2.99 4.32
CA LEU A 59 -5.90 -2.30 3.03
C LEU A 59 -7.15 -2.81 2.29
N GLY A 60 -7.39 -4.12 2.27
CA GLY A 60 -8.59 -4.68 1.64
C GLY A 60 -9.90 -4.28 2.32
N LEU A 61 -9.92 -4.12 3.65
CA LEU A 61 -11.09 -3.64 4.38
C LEU A 61 -11.37 -2.16 4.09
N LEU A 62 -10.32 -1.34 4.04
CA LEU A 62 -10.43 0.09 3.77
C LEU A 62 -10.70 0.39 2.29
N ALA A 63 -10.19 -0.44 1.37
CA ALA A 63 -10.39 -0.26 -0.07
C ALA A 63 -11.87 -0.25 -0.48
N ALA A 64 -12.77 -0.84 0.33
CA ALA A 64 -14.20 -0.78 0.09
C ALA A 64 -14.77 0.66 0.13
N SER A 65 -14.13 1.56 0.87
CA SER A 65 -14.52 2.97 0.97
C SER A 65 -13.76 3.91 0.03
N PHE A 66 -12.75 3.42 -0.70
CA PHE A 66 -11.99 4.23 -1.65
C PHE A 66 -12.87 4.64 -2.82
N GLU A 67 -12.55 5.80 -3.40
CA GLU A 67 -13.16 6.21 -4.66
C GLU A 67 -12.73 5.30 -5.81
N THR A 68 -13.51 5.29 -6.89
CA THR A 68 -13.08 4.64 -8.13
C THR A 68 -12.30 5.70 -8.91
N PRO A 69 -11.02 5.50 -9.28
CA PRO A 69 -10.37 4.23 -9.64
C PRO A 69 -9.53 3.53 -8.56
N ASP A 70 -9.18 4.19 -7.46
CA ASP A 70 -8.19 3.69 -6.48
C ASP A 70 -8.59 2.38 -5.83
N ARG A 71 -9.89 2.18 -5.60
CA ARG A 71 -10.44 0.88 -5.17
C ARG A 71 -10.03 -0.26 -6.10
N GLU A 72 -10.13 -0.08 -7.42
CA GLU A 72 -9.79 -1.15 -8.37
C GLU A 72 -8.30 -1.46 -8.36
N ILE A 73 -7.47 -0.42 -8.28
CA ILE A 73 -6.02 -0.55 -8.23
C ILE A 73 -5.62 -1.30 -6.94
N ALA A 74 -6.17 -0.90 -5.80
CA ALA A 74 -5.96 -1.58 -4.52
C ALA A 74 -6.33 -3.07 -4.59
N LEU A 75 -7.51 -3.40 -5.12
CA LEU A 75 -7.96 -4.79 -5.24
C LEU A 75 -7.05 -5.62 -6.15
N ARG A 76 -6.56 -5.04 -7.26
CA ARG A 76 -5.60 -5.71 -8.16
C ARG A 76 -4.25 -5.90 -7.48
N ALA A 77 -3.74 -4.91 -6.75
CA ALA A 77 -2.50 -5.00 -5.98
C ALA A 77 -2.58 -6.12 -4.91
N ILE A 78 -3.69 -6.17 -4.16
CA ILE A 78 -3.97 -7.21 -3.16
C ILE A 78 -4.02 -8.60 -3.81
N ALA A 79 -4.72 -8.73 -4.95
CA ALA A 79 -4.81 -10.01 -5.66
C ALA A 79 -3.43 -10.50 -6.13
N ARG A 80 -2.59 -9.59 -6.65
CA ARG A 80 -1.20 -9.91 -7.04
C ARG A 80 -0.34 -10.33 -5.85
N HIS A 81 -0.44 -9.64 -4.73
CA HIS A 81 0.27 -10.03 -3.51
C HIS A 81 -0.12 -11.45 -3.08
N LYS A 82 -1.42 -11.77 -3.03
CA LYS A 82 -1.91 -13.11 -2.67
C LYS A 82 -1.41 -14.19 -3.62
N ALA A 83 -1.43 -13.93 -4.92
CA ALA A 83 -0.92 -14.88 -5.92
C ALA A 83 0.59 -15.16 -5.74
N ARG A 84 1.37 -14.14 -5.36
CA ARG A 84 2.81 -14.27 -5.10
C ARG A 84 3.09 -15.06 -3.82
N SER A 85 2.34 -14.79 -2.75
CA SER A 85 2.54 -15.45 -1.45
C SER A 85 2.09 -16.92 -1.40
N ALA A 86 1.42 -17.40 -2.46
CA ALA A 86 0.96 -18.79 -2.60
C ALA A 86 1.90 -19.66 -3.46
N ALA A 87 2.92 -19.07 -4.08
CA ALA A 87 3.91 -19.73 -4.93
C ALA A 87 5.18 -20.05 -4.14
#